data_AF-A0A8H2Y481-F1
#
_entry.id   AF-A0A8H2Y481-F1
#
_cell.length_a   1.000
_cell.length_b   1.000
_cell.length_c   1.000
_cell.angle_alpha   90.00
_cell.angle_beta   90.00
_cell.angle_gamma   90.00
#
_symmetry.space_group_name_H-M   'P 1'
#
loop_
_entity.id
_entity.type
_entity.pdbx_description
1 polymer ?
#
loop_
_entity_poly.entity_id
_entity_poly.type
_entity_poly.pdbx_seq_one_letter_code
_entity_poly.pdbx_strand_id
1 'polypeptide(L)'
;MQFFQFIFLARSWAQDKERLSSHLARLARTAAGGKLPFLLLLFPEGTLVSPQTRPLSAKYAAKTGIQDMQHILLPRSTGLLFCLRALAPHMPSLKLLDVTIAYPGIPRGGYGQAYYTLRSIFMQGVPPPRVHVHLRLYDVANDVPIGAPRGAEEANETERVAFDQWLLERWREKDNLMEQQLTEGRFRASPEKPATSSTSIGGGKEKKWDEERAGSKDASGAVEWPVRLNSKAEVMDAFCWFMPFVVGVSAWRLSGFIKYVM
;
A
#
# COMPACT_ATOMS: atom_id res chain seq x y z
N MET A 1 15.00 -14.71 -5.28
CA MET A 1 13.54 -14.72 -5.08
C MET A 1 13.23 -14.04 -3.75
N GLN A 2 12.37 -13.02 -3.74
CA GLN A 2 11.88 -12.41 -2.50
C GLN A 2 10.60 -13.14 -2.08
N PHE A 3 10.61 -13.77 -0.91
CA PHE A 3 9.41 -14.35 -0.31
C PHE A 3 8.76 -13.30 0.59
N PHE A 4 7.66 -12.71 0.12
CA PHE A 4 6.80 -11.88 0.95
C PHE A 4 6.14 -12.79 1.97
N GLN A 5 6.40 -12.60 3.26
CA GLN A 5 5.92 -13.45 4.37
C GLN A 5 4.39 -13.34 4.55
N PHE A 6 3.62 -13.80 3.56
CA PHE A 6 2.17 -13.70 3.53
C PHE A 6 1.54 -14.40 4.74
N ILE A 7 0.57 -13.72 5.35
CA ILE A 7 -0.24 -14.28 6.42
C ILE A 7 -1.59 -14.68 5.81
N PHE A 8 -1.77 -15.97 5.56
CA PHE A 8 -3.03 -16.51 5.07
C PHE A 8 -4.06 -16.60 6.20
N LEU A 9 -5.25 -16.09 5.94
CA LEU A 9 -6.38 -16.09 6.88
C LEU A 9 -7.49 -17.02 6.37
N ALA A 10 -8.10 -17.77 7.28
CA ALA A 10 -9.26 -18.63 7.03
C ALA A 10 -10.58 -17.84 6.92
N ARG A 11 -10.53 -16.50 7.13
CA ARG A 11 -11.71 -15.61 7.21
C ARG A 11 -12.61 -15.96 8.40
N SER A 12 -12.03 -16.52 9.46
CA SER A 12 -12.71 -16.86 10.70
C SER A 12 -11.88 -16.32 11.86
N TRP A 13 -12.41 -15.29 12.53
CA TRP A 13 -11.70 -14.61 13.61
C TRP A 13 -11.21 -15.57 14.70
N ALA A 14 -12.06 -16.52 15.10
CA ALA A 14 -11.73 -17.50 16.13
C ALA A 14 -10.53 -18.39 15.76
N GLN A 15 -10.37 -18.74 14.48
CA GLN A 15 -9.26 -19.57 14.01
C GLN A 15 -8.00 -18.74 13.73
N ASP A 16 -8.20 -17.54 13.21
CA ASP A 16 -7.11 -16.71 12.70
C ASP A 16 -6.37 -15.94 13.79
N LYS A 17 -7.03 -15.60 14.91
CA LYS A 17 -6.49 -14.74 15.97
C LYS A 17 -5.15 -15.22 16.53
N GLU A 18 -5.06 -16.49 16.92
CA GLU A 18 -3.85 -17.05 17.53
C GLU A 18 -2.69 -17.15 16.53
N ARG A 19 -3.00 -17.61 15.31
CA ARG A 19 -2.02 -17.72 14.23
C ARG A 19 -1.48 -16.35 13.82
N LEU A 20 -2.37 -15.37 13.65
CA LEU A 20 -2.03 -14.00 13.29
C LEU A 20 -1.17 -13.35 14.39
N SER A 21 -1.56 -13.48 15.65
CA SER A 21 -0.79 -13.00 16.81
C SER A 21 0.64 -13.55 16.81
N SER A 22 0.78 -14.87 16.71
CA SER A 22 2.08 -15.55 16.78
C SER A 22 3.00 -15.14 15.61
N HIS A 23 2.42 -15.01 14.41
CA HIS A 23 3.16 -14.54 13.23
C HIS A 23 3.60 -13.08 13.37
N LEU A 24 2.70 -12.19 13.78
CA LEU A 24 3.01 -10.76 13.97
C LEU A 24 4.07 -10.55 15.04
N ALA A 25 3.97 -11.24 16.19
CA ALA A 25 4.97 -11.16 17.25
C ALA A 25 6.35 -11.64 16.77
N ARG A 26 6.41 -12.74 16.01
CA ARG A 26 7.67 -13.24 15.42
C ARG A 26 8.29 -12.24 14.44
N LEU A 27 7.47 -11.67 13.56
CA LEU A 27 7.93 -10.67 12.59
C LEU A 27 8.41 -9.39 13.29
N ALA A 28 7.67 -8.91 14.29
CA ALA A 28 8.02 -7.72 15.05
C ALA A 28 9.34 -7.90 15.81
N ARG A 29 9.56 -9.04 16.48
CA ARG A 29 10.84 -9.34 17.15
C ARG A 29 12.01 -9.40 16.17
N THR A 30 11.79 -9.95 14.98
CA THR A 30 12.82 -10.03 13.93
C THR A 30 13.20 -8.63 13.44
N ALA A 31 12.21 -7.75 13.28
CA ALA A 31 12.40 -6.37 12.89
C ALA A 31 13.08 -5.54 14.00
N ALA A 32 12.65 -5.68 15.25
CA ALA A 32 13.22 -4.99 16.40
C ALA A 32 14.69 -5.35 16.63
N GLY A 33 15.11 -6.57 16.28
CA GLY A 33 16.51 -6.99 16.28
C GLY A 33 17.39 -6.35 15.20
N GLY A 34 16.86 -5.39 14.41
CA GLY A 34 17.59 -4.64 13.39
C GLY A 34 18.00 -5.45 12.17
N LYS A 35 17.50 -6.69 12.04
CA LYS A 35 17.95 -7.62 10.99
C LYS A 35 17.34 -7.32 9.62
N LEU A 36 16.10 -6.82 9.59
CA LEU A 36 15.34 -6.59 8.36
C LEU A 36 14.37 -5.41 8.52
N PRO A 37 14.15 -4.59 7.47
CA PRO A 37 13.08 -3.61 7.46
C PRO A 37 11.71 -4.30 7.53
N PHE A 38 10.78 -3.74 8.31
CA PHE A 38 9.43 -4.27 8.46
C PHE A 38 8.42 -3.41 7.71
N LEU A 39 7.64 -4.05 6.83
CA LEU A 39 6.48 -3.44 6.18
C LEU A 39 5.34 -4.46 6.17
N LEU A 40 4.24 -4.10 6.81
CA LEU A 40 2.99 -4.85 6.75
C LEU A 40 1.98 -4.08 5.92
N LEU A 41 1.62 -4.63 4.77
CA LEU A 41 0.61 -4.06 3.87
C LEU A 41 -0.77 -4.64 4.18
N LEU A 42 -1.74 -3.77 4.47
CA LEU A 42 -3.12 -4.13 4.78
C LEU A 42 -4.09 -3.36 3.89
N PHE A 43 -5.20 -3.99 3.55
CA PHE A 43 -6.31 -3.39 2.82
C PHE A 43 -7.58 -3.50 3.66
N PRO A 44 -7.92 -2.51 4.49
CA PRO A 44 -9.11 -2.56 5.34
C PRO A 44 -10.41 -2.73 4.57
N GLU A 45 -10.47 -2.30 3.30
CA GLU A 45 -11.60 -2.53 2.39
C GLU A 45 -11.79 -4.01 2.03
N GLY A 46 -10.72 -4.81 2.15
CA GLY A 46 -10.67 -6.24 1.85
C GLY A 46 -10.59 -6.58 0.37
N THR A 47 -10.87 -5.64 -0.53
CA THR A 47 -10.84 -5.84 -1.99
C THR A 47 -10.94 -4.52 -2.75
N LEU A 48 -11.02 -4.57 -4.08
CA LEU A 48 -11.19 -3.42 -4.95
C LEU A 48 -12.68 -3.11 -5.19
N VAL A 49 -12.97 -1.85 -5.53
CA VAL A 49 -14.29 -1.41 -5.98
C VAL A 49 -14.62 -2.09 -7.32
N SER A 50 -15.71 -2.85 -7.34
CA SER A 50 -16.19 -3.59 -8.51
C SER A 50 -17.73 -3.60 -8.52
N PRO A 51 -18.36 -3.97 -9.66
CA PRO A 51 -19.80 -4.18 -9.71
C PRO A 51 -20.31 -5.21 -8.68
N GLN A 52 -19.47 -6.17 -8.27
CA GLN A 52 -19.85 -7.19 -7.29
C GLN A 52 -19.62 -6.73 -5.83
N THR A 53 -18.59 -5.94 -5.58
CA THR A 53 -18.20 -5.53 -4.22
C THR A 53 -18.96 -4.29 -3.74
N ARG A 54 -19.38 -3.42 -4.67
CA ARG A 54 -20.13 -2.20 -4.35
C ARG A 54 -21.47 -2.48 -3.65
N PRO A 55 -22.33 -3.42 -4.12
CA PRO A 55 -23.56 -3.76 -3.41
C PRO A 55 -23.31 -4.38 -2.02
N LEU A 56 -22.16 -5.04 -1.81
CA LEU A 56 -21.80 -5.61 -0.51
C LEU A 56 -21.41 -4.50 0.48
N SER A 57 -20.70 -3.46 0.04
CA SER A 57 -20.44 -2.26 0.84
C SER A 57 -21.75 -1.57 1.22
N ALA A 58 -22.64 -1.34 0.27
CA ALA A 58 -23.94 -0.70 0.51
C ALA A 58 -24.80 -1.49 1.52
N LYS A 59 -24.86 -2.82 1.40
CA LYS A 59 -25.54 -3.68 2.39
C LYS A 59 -24.93 -3.57 3.78
N TYR A 60 -23.60 -3.49 3.86
CA TYR A 60 -22.92 -3.31 5.14
C TYR A 60 -23.19 -1.92 5.75
N ALA A 61 -23.18 -0.88 4.92
CA ALA A 61 -23.53 0.49 5.31
C ALA A 61 -24.93 0.53 5.93
N ALA A 62 -25.93 -0.03 5.22
CA ALA A 62 -27.31 -0.13 5.68
C ALA A 62 -27.46 -0.92 6.99
N LYS A 63 -26.75 -2.05 7.12
CA LYS A 63 -26.76 -2.86 8.36
C LYS A 63 -26.20 -2.11 9.56
N THR A 64 -25.19 -1.28 9.35
CA THR A 64 -24.46 -0.58 10.42
C THR A 64 -25.03 0.82 10.69
N GLY A 65 -25.98 1.29 9.87
CA GLY A 65 -26.55 2.64 9.98
C GLY A 65 -25.57 3.75 9.58
N ILE A 66 -24.56 3.43 8.76
CA ILE A 66 -23.54 4.38 8.30
C ILE A 66 -23.83 4.74 6.84
N GLN A 67 -23.61 5.99 6.45
CA GLN A 67 -23.66 6.40 5.04
C GLN A 67 -22.54 5.72 4.24
N ASP A 68 -22.89 5.12 3.10
CA ASP A 68 -21.90 4.52 2.20
C ASP A 68 -21.02 5.59 1.54
N MET A 69 -19.77 5.24 1.23
CA MET A 69 -18.84 6.11 0.50
C MET A 69 -19.24 6.19 -0.97
N GLN A 70 -18.78 7.16 -1.76
CA GLN A 70 -19.13 7.28 -3.18
C GLN A 70 -18.14 6.56 -4.11
N HIS A 71 -16.85 6.69 -3.84
CA HIS A 71 -15.74 6.26 -4.70
C HIS A 71 -15.01 5.02 -4.18
N ILE A 72 -14.97 4.83 -2.86
CA ILE A 72 -14.26 3.72 -2.20
C ILE A 72 -15.21 2.78 -1.45
N LEU A 73 -14.69 1.65 -0.94
CA LEU A 73 -15.47 0.74 -0.09
C LEU A 73 -15.33 1.12 1.38
N LEU A 74 -16.31 0.76 2.21
CA LEU A 74 -16.22 0.95 3.66
C LEU A 74 -15.13 0.05 4.28
N PRO A 75 -14.33 0.58 5.22
CA PRO A 75 -13.26 -0.19 5.84
C PRO A 75 -13.79 -1.18 6.88
N ARG A 76 -13.02 -2.26 7.08
CA ARG A 76 -13.12 -3.19 8.21
C ARG A 76 -12.01 -2.90 9.20
N SER A 77 -12.37 -2.46 10.40
CA SER A 77 -11.42 -2.03 11.43
C SER A 77 -10.74 -3.18 12.17
N THR A 78 -11.43 -4.30 12.39
CA THR A 78 -10.99 -5.37 13.30
C THR A 78 -9.58 -5.88 13.01
N GLY A 79 -9.27 -6.16 11.74
CA GLY A 79 -7.96 -6.67 11.35
C GLY A 79 -6.84 -5.64 11.54
N LEU A 80 -7.10 -4.39 11.16
CA LEU A 80 -6.11 -3.30 11.30
C LEU A 80 -5.84 -3.00 12.79
N LEU A 81 -6.89 -2.85 13.59
CA LEU A 81 -6.77 -2.59 15.03
C LEU A 81 -5.99 -3.70 15.73
N PHE A 82 -6.31 -4.96 15.43
CA PHE A 82 -5.60 -6.10 16.02
C PHE A 82 -4.12 -6.12 15.63
N CYS A 83 -3.82 -5.92 14.35
CA CYS A 83 -2.44 -5.87 13.89
C CYS A 83 -1.64 -4.78 14.61
N LEU A 84 -2.19 -3.57 14.73
CA LEU A 84 -1.53 -2.46 15.42
C LEU A 84 -1.29 -2.78 16.91
N ARG A 85 -2.30 -3.31 17.61
CA ARG A 85 -2.18 -3.68 19.04
C ARG A 85 -1.19 -4.80 19.30
N ALA A 86 -1.13 -5.80 18.41
CA ALA A 86 -0.17 -6.90 18.52
C ALA A 86 1.28 -6.45 18.22
N LEU A 87 1.46 -5.45 17.35
CA LEU A 87 2.77 -4.98 16.92
C LEU A 87 3.35 -3.88 17.84
N ALA A 88 2.52 -2.96 18.33
CA ALA A 88 2.96 -1.79 19.09
C ALA A 88 3.85 -2.11 20.31
N PRO A 89 3.58 -3.14 21.14
CA PRO A 89 4.44 -3.49 22.28
C PRO A 89 5.84 -3.96 21.89
N HIS A 90 5.99 -4.46 20.67
CA HIS A 90 7.26 -4.97 20.15
C HIS A 90 8.01 -3.93 19.29
N MET A 91 7.34 -2.85 18.88
CA MET A 91 7.90 -1.80 18.02
C MET A 91 7.43 -0.42 18.48
N PRO A 92 8.13 0.20 19.44
CA PRO A 92 7.76 1.54 19.94
C PRO A 92 7.79 2.64 18.87
N SER A 93 8.58 2.47 17.81
CA SER A 93 8.69 3.40 16.68
C SER A 93 7.77 3.06 15.50
N LEU A 94 6.74 2.23 15.72
CA LEU A 94 5.82 1.81 14.66
C LEU A 94 5.12 3.02 14.04
N LYS A 95 5.26 3.16 12.73
CA LYS A 95 4.56 4.16 11.93
C LYS A 95 3.48 3.50 11.09
N LEU A 96 2.36 4.20 10.93
CA LEU A 96 1.29 3.82 10.01
C LEU A 96 1.36 4.74 8.79
N LEU A 97 1.72 4.16 7.64
CA LEU A 97 1.69 4.84 6.35
C LEU A 97 0.32 4.63 5.71
N ASP A 98 -0.45 5.71 5.62
CA ASP A 98 -1.69 5.75 4.89
C ASP A 98 -1.45 6.23 3.45
N VAL A 99 -1.90 5.44 2.48
CA VAL A 99 -1.67 5.66 1.05
C VAL A 99 -3.00 5.69 0.33
N THR A 100 -3.24 6.77 -0.41
CA THR A 100 -4.39 6.90 -1.33
C THR A 100 -3.86 7.07 -2.74
N ILE A 101 -4.33 6.23 -3.66
CA ILE A 101 -3.87 6.20 -5.05
C ILE A 101 -5.07 6.46 -5.95
N ALA A 102 -4.95 7.45 -6.84
CA ALA A 102 -5.95 7.74 -7.85
C ALA A 102 -5.35 7.64 -9.25
N TYR A 103 -6.11 7.03 -10.15
CA TYR A 103 -5.80 6.95 -11.57
C TYR A 103 -6.75 7.90 -12.32
N PRO A 104 -6.23 8.92 -13.02
CA PRO A 104 -7.04 9.86 -13.78
C PRO A 104 -7.71 9.14 -14.97
N GLY A 105 -8.83 9.66 -15.47
CA GLY A 105 -9.52 9.10 -16.64
C GLY A 105 -10.58 8.03 -16.33
N ILE A 106 -10.78 7.68 -15.07
CA ILE A 106 -11.90 6.84 -14.63
C ILE A 106 -13.08 7.76 -14.27
N PRO A 107 -14.26 7.64 -14.91
CA PRO A 107 -15.42 8.46 -14.56
C PRO A 107 -15.99 8.07 -13.20
N ARG A 108 -16.83 8.94 -12.60
CA ARG A 108 -17.56 8.65 -11.36
C ARG A 108 -18.35 7.34 -11.49
N GLY A 109 -18.22 6.45 -10.50
CA GLY A 109 -18.81 5.11 -10.53
C GLY A 109 -18.13 4.12 -11.49
N GLY A 110 -17.07 4.54 -12.18
CA GLY A 110 -16.22 3.68 -12.99
C GLY A 110 -15.31 2.82 -12.12
N TYR A 111 -14.90 1.67 -12.67
CA TYR A 111 -14.05 0.71 -11.97
C TYR A 111 -12.67 0.69 -12.62
N GLY A 112 -11.59 0.97 -11.88
CA GLY A 112 -10.25 1.03 -12.44
C GLY A 112 -9.83 -0.23 -13.21
N GLN A 113 -10.28 -1.40 -12.73
CA GLN A 113 -10.05 -2.70 -13.39
C GLN A 113 -10.65 -2.80 -14.80
N ALA A 114 -11.62 -1.95 -15.17
CA ALA A 114 -12.20 -1.93 -16.51
C ALA A 114 -11.39 -1.10 -17.50
N TYR A 115 -10.66 -0.09 -17.02
CA TYR A 115 -9.89 0.84 -17.85
C TYR A 115 -8.42 0.43 -17.95
N TYR A 116 -7.80 0.08 -16.82
CA TYR A 116 -6.37 -0.21 -16.73
C TYR A 116 -6.12 -1.70 -16.50
N THR A 117 -6.37 -2.50 -17.54
CA THR A 117 -6.10 -3.94 -17.53
C THR A 117 -4.64 -4.24 -17.88
N LEU A 118 -4.15 -5.43 -17.52
CA LEU A 118 -2.84 -5.92 -17.99
C LEU A 118 -2.75 -5.90 -19.52
N ARG A 119 -3.85 -6.21 -20.23
CA ARG A 119 -3.91 -6.14 -21.69
C ARG A 119 -3.75 -4.70 -22.20
N SER A 120 -4.46 -3.75 -21.60
CA SER A 120 -4.34 -2.33 -21.94
C SER A 120 -2.91 -1.84 -21.76
N ILE A 121 -2.32 -2.15 -20.61
CA ILE A 121 -1.00 -1.66 -20.23
C ILE A 121 0.09 -2.34 -21.07
N PHE A 122 0.11 -3.67 -21.15
CA PHE A 122 1.22 -4.41 -21.75
C PHE A 122 1.05 -4.72 -23.25
N MET A 123 -0.17 -4.87 -23.77
CA MET A 123 -0.39 -5.21 -25.18
C MET A 123 -0.82 -4.02 -26.02
N GLN A 124 -1.61 -3.10 -25.47
CA GLN A 124 -2.11 -1.93 -26.20
C GLN A 124 -1.27 -0.67 -25.95
N GLY A 125 -0.37 -0.70 -24.96
CA GLY A 125 0.49 0.43 -24.64
C GLY A 125 -0.28 1.64 -24.10
N VAL A 126 -1.44 1.43 -23.48
CA VAL A 126 -2.26 2.48 -22.87
C VAL A 126 -2.20 2.36 -21.34
N PRO A 127 -1.16 2.94 -20.71
CA PRO A 127 -1.09 3.06 -19.26
C PRO A 127 -1.92 4.26 -18.76
N PRO A 128 -2.20 4.34 -17.44
CA PRO A 128 -2.69 5.58 -16.85
C PRO A 128 -1.65 6.71 -17.11
N PRO A 129 -2.09 7.89 -17.57
CA PRO A 129 -1.17 8.96 -17.98
C PRO A 129 -0.39 9.55 -16.79
N ARG A 130 -0.99 9.53 -15.60
CA ARG A 130 -0.36 9.91 -14.33
C ARG A 130 -0.91 9.01 -13.22
N VAL A 131 -0.16 8.88 -12.13
CA VAL A 131 -0.64 8.22 -10.91
C VAL A 131 -0.52 9.24 -9.79
N HIS A 132 -1.65 9.60 -9.19
CA HIS A 132 -1.66 10.52 -8.06
C HIS A 132 -1.57 9.68 -6.80
N VAL A 133 -0.56 9.95 -5.98
CA VAL A 133 -0.34 9.27 -4.71
C VAL A 133 -0.36 10.31 -3.61
N HIS A 134 -1.26 10.13 -2.64
CA HIS A 134 -1.33 10.93 -1.44
C HIS A 134 -0.92 10.07 -0.25
N LEU A 135 0.08 10.54 0.49
CA LEU A 135 0.72 9.84 1.60
C LEU A 135 0.50 10.60 2.90
N ARG A 136 0.12 9.90 3.96
CA ARG A 136 0.12 10.41 5.33
C ARG A 136 0.83 9.43 6.25
N LEU A 137 1.63 9.96 7.17
CA LEU A 137 2.36 9.16 8.13
C LEU A 137 1.84 9.50 9.53
N TYR A 138 1.44 8.46 10.26
CA TYR A 138 1.01 8.58 11.65
C TYR A 138 2.01 7.85 12.56
N ASP A 139 2.32 8.46 13.69
CA ASP A 139 2.94 7.76 14.81
C ASP A 139 1.87 6.92 15.52
N VAL A 140 2.03 5.60 15.54
CA VAL A 140 1.02 4.71 16.14
C VAL A 140 0.87 4.93 17.63
N ALA A 141 1.91 5.37 18.34
CA ALA A 141 1.86 5.59 19.78
C ALA A 141 1.06 6.85 20.15
N ASN A 142 1.09 7.89 19.30
CA ASN A 142 0.52 9.20 19.63
C ASN A 142 -0.72 9.56 18.81
N ASP A 143 -0.75 9.21 17.52
CA ASP A 143 -1.74 9.74 16.57
C ASP A 143 -2.91 8.77 16.32
N VAL A 144 -2.77 7.48 16.68
CA VAL A 144 -3.74 6.44 16.36
C VAL A 144 -4.41 5.93 17.66
N PRO A 145 -5.75 6.00 17.78
CA PRO A 145 -6.46 5.61 18.99
C PRO A 145 -6.59 4.08 19.10
N ILE A 146 -5.48 3.38 19.34
CA ILE A 146 -5.46 1.92 19.48
C ILE A 146 -5.75 1.43 20.92
N GLY A 147 -6.00 2.36 21.85
CA GLY A 147 -6.18 2.07 23.27
C GLY A 147 -4.87 1.74 23.98
N ALA A 148 -4.93 1.00 25.09
CA ALA A 148 -3.74 0.48 25.77
C ALA A 148 -3.37 -0.90 25.19
N PRO A 149 -2.37 -1.01 24.27
CA PRO A 149 -2.03 -2.28 23.65
C PRO A 149 -1.38 -3.23 24.66
N ARG A 150 -2.08 -4.33 24.98
CA ARG A 150 -1.59 -5.42 25.84
C ARG A 150 -1.29 -6.66 25.00
N GLY A 151 -0.58 -6.46 23.88
CA GLY A 151 -0.28 -7.52 22.90
C GLY A 151 -1.52 -7.94 22.11
N ALA A 152 -1.75 -9.25 22.01
CA ALA A 152 -2.86 -9.83 21.24
C ALA A 152 -4.20 -9.87 22.00
N GLU A 153 -4.30 -9.14 23.11
CA GLU A 153 -5.56 -8.96 23.81
C GLU A 153 -6.53 -8.13 22.98
N GLU A 154 -7.80 -8.53 23.06
CA GLU A 154 -8.88 -7.84 22.39
C GLU A 154 -9.08 -6.45 22.98
N ALA A 155 -9.34 -5.48 22.10
CA ALA A 155 -9.70 -4.13 22.52
C ALA A 155 -11.04 -4.16 23.25
N ASN A 156 -11.16 -3.32 24.29
CA ASN A 156 -12.42 -3.08 24.97
C ASN A 156 -13.41 -2.43 23.99
N GLU A 157 -14.72 -2.53 24.28
CA GLU A 157 -15.74 -1.98 23.38
C GLU A 157 -15.55 -0.47 23.13
N THR A 158 -15.19 0.29 24.16
CA THR A 158 -14.90 1.73 24.05
C THR A 158 -13.71 2.03 23.14
N GLU A 159 -12.63 1.24 23.25
CA GLU A 159 -11.44 1.37 22.40
C GLU A 159 -11.77 1.01 20.94
N ARG A 160 -12.60 -0.02 20.72
CA ARG A 160 -13.05 -0.41 19.38
C ARG A 160 -13.86 0.69 18.74
N VAL A 161 -14.85 1.23 19.44
CA VAL A 161 -15.70 2.30 18.91
C VAL A 161 -14.88 3.55 18.57
N ALA A 162 -13.93 3.93 19.45
CA ALA A 162 -13.05 5.06 19.19
C ALA A 162 -12.19 4.84 17.92
N PHE A 163 -11.62 3.64 17.75
CA PHE A 163 -10.84 3.31 16.57
C PHE A 163 -11.71 3.24 15.30
N ASP A 164 -12.91 2.68 15.39
CA ASP A 164 -13.85 2.57 14.28
C ASP A 164 -14.27 3.95 13.76
N GLN A 165 -14.55 4.88 14.67
CA GLN A 165 -14.86 6.28 14.34
C GLN A 165 -13.67 6.96 13.66
N TRP A 166 -12.48 6.85 14.25
CA TRP A 166 -11.25 7.41 13.68
C TRP A 166 -10.98 6.86 12.27
N LEU A 167 -11.12 5.55 12.08
CA LEU A 167 -10.90 4.91 10.79
C LEU A 167 -11.93 5.34 9.75
N LEU A 168 -13.20 5.45 10.15
CA LEU A 168 -14.28 5.90 9.28
C LEU A 168 -14.07 7.34 8.82
N GLU A 169 -13.62 8.24 9.70
CA GLU A 169 -13.29 9.62 9.34
C GLU A 169 -12.16 9.68 8.30
N ARG A 170 -11.09 8.90 8.48
CA ARG A 170 -10.01 8.83 7.48
C ARG A 170 -10.53 8.31 6.14
N TRP A 171 -11.46 7.35 6.14
CA TRP A 171 -12.08 6.88 4.90
C TRP A 171 -12.98 7.94 4.25
N ARG A 172 -13.73 8.74 5.02
CA ARG A 172 -14.49 9.88 4.48
C ARG A 172 -13.57 10.91 3.84
N GLU A 173 -12.45 11.22 4.48
CA GLU A 173 -11.44 12.12 3.90
C GLU A 173 -10.88 11.57 2.59
N LYS A 174 -10.58 10.27 2.53
CA LYS A 174 -10.13 9.62 1.29
C LYS A 174 -11.18 9.68 0.19
N ASP A 175 -12.45 9.43 0.52
CA ASP A 175 -13.54 9.51 -0.45
C ASP A 175 -13.65 10.94 -1.02
N ASN A 176 -13.52 11.95 -0.16
CA ASN A 176 -13.47 13.35 -0.57
C ASN A 176 -12.22 13.68 -1.42
N LEU A 177 -11.06 13.11 -1.09
CA LEU A 177 -9.84 13.26 -1.90
C LEU A 177 -10.02 12.65 -3.30
N MET A 178 -10.74 11.54 -3.42
CA MET A 178 -11.09 10.94 -4.71
C MET A 178 -12.02 11.86 -5.51
N GLU A 179 -13.05 12.44 -4.86
CA GLU A 179 -13.94 13.41 -5.52
C GLU A 179 -13.20 14.67 -5.97
N GLN A 180 -12.30 15.19 -5.13
CA GLN A 180 -11.43 16.31 -5.48
C GLN A 180 -10.54 15.99 -6.67
N GLN A 181 -9.94 14.79 -6.70
CA GLN A 181 -9.12 14.37 -7.83
C GLN A 181 -9.92 14.27 -9.12
N LEU A 182 -11.16 13.78 -9.06
CA LEU A 182 -12.04 13.69 -10.23
C LEU A 182 -12.48 15.06 -10.73
N THR A 183 -12.64 16.03 -9.85
CA THR A 183 -13.11 17.39 -10.18
C THR A 183 -11.97 18.32 -10.63
N GLU A 184 -10.83 18.28 -9.93
CA GLU A 184 -9.72 19.23 -10.10
C GLU A 184 -8.50 18.61 -10.80
N GLY A 185 -8.44 17.28 -10.94
CA GLY A 185 -7.30 16.57 -11.52
C GLY A 185 -6.05 16.51 -10.63
N ARG A 186 -6.11 17.01 -9.39
CA ARG A 186 -5.03 16.90 -8.39
C ARG A 186 -5.58 16.72 -6.96
N PHE A 187 -4.80 16.09 -6.09
CA PHE A 187 -5.05 16.13 -4.64
C PHE A 187 -4.64 17.50 -4.07
N ARG A 188 -5.48 18.10 -3.22
CA ARG A 188 -5.09 19.27 -2.45
C ARG A 188 -4.22 18.85 -1.27
N ALA A 189 -3.17 19.62 -0.99
CA ALA A 189 -2.45 19.44 0.26
C ALA A 189 -3.34 19.87 1.42
N SER A 190 -3.34 19.07 2.50
CA SER A 190 -4.01 19.46 3.74
C SER A 190 -3.37 20.74 4.26
N PRO A 191 -4.15 21.74 4.71
CA PRO A 191 -3.61 22.94 5.36
C PRO A 191 -3.01 22.64 6.75
N GLU A 192 -3.21 21.44 7.30
CA GLU A 192 -2.52 21.02 8.51
C GLU A 192 -1.02 20.88 8.23
N LYS A 193 -0.24 21.79 8.82
CA LYS A 193 1.21 21.61 8.94
C LYS A 193 1.45 20.23 9.58
N PRO A 194 2.31 19.37 9.00
CA PRO A 194 2.73 18.18 9.71
C PRO A 194 3.31 18.63 11.04
N ALA A 195 2.77 18.10 12.16
CA ALA A 195 3.39 18.26 13.45
C ALA A 195 4.87 17.90 13.29
N THR A 196 5.75 18.78 13.77
CA THR A 196 7.19 18.74 13.57
C THR A 196 7.79 17.50 14.25
N SER A 197 7.63 16.32 13.65
CA SER A 197 8.37 15.12 13.99
C SER A 197 9.26 14.76 12.81
N SER A 198 10.12 15.70 12.41
CA SER A 198 11.32 15.38 11.66
C SER A 198 12.31 14.67 12.60
N THR A 199 11.95 13.47 13.04
CA THR A 199 12.95 12.55 13.57
C THR A 199 13.71 12.06 12.35
N SER A 200 14.84 12.69 12.08
CA SER A 200 15.84 12.16 11.16
C SER A 200 16.10 10.70 11.56
N ILE A 201 15.72 9.75 10.72
CA ILE A 201 16.14 8.36 10.85
C ILE A 201 17.63 8.36 10.50
N GLY A 202 18.46 8.63 11.50
CA GLY A 202 19.91 8.74 11.34
C GLY A 202 20.56 7.39 11.07
N GLY A 203 21.65 7.41 10.30
CA GLY A 203 22.68 6.37 10.35
C GLY A 203 23.06 5.67 9.06
N GLY A 204 23.03 6.34 7.91
CA GLY A 204 23.66 5.84 6.69
C GLY A 204 24.00 7.02 5.81
N LYS A 205 25.17 7.02 5.13
CA LYS A 205 25.51 8.02 4.12
C LYS A 205 24.32 8.16 3.17
N GLU A 206 23.56 9.25 3.31
CA GLU A 206 22.47 9.58 2.39
C GLU A 206 23.10 9.65 1.02
N LYS A 207 22.84 8.65 0.17
CA LYS A 207 22.92 8.87 -1.27
C LYS A 207 21.97 10.03 -1.50
N LYS A 208 22.50 11.16 -1.94
CA LYS A 208 21.73 12.32 -2.41
C LYS A 208 20.83 11.82 -3.54
N TRP A 209 19.64 11.31 -3.20
CA TRP A 209 18.66 10.85 -4.17
C TRP A 209 18.19 12.09 -4.93
N ASP A 210 18.14 11.97 -6.26
CA ASP A 210 18.03 13.06 -7.24
C ASP A 210 16.88 14.06 -6.95
N GLU A 211 17.11 15.05 -6.09
CA GLU A 211 16.22 16.22 -5.96
C GLU A 211 16.10 16.97 -7.30
N GLU A 212 17.06 16.80 -8.21
CA GLU A 212 17.03 17.33 -9.58
C GLU A 212 15.97 16.67 -10.46
N ARG A 213 15.45 15.50 -10.07
CA ARG A 213 14.48 14.72 -10.86
C ARG A 213 13.04 14.91 -10.42
N ALA A 214 12.84 15.24 -9.15
CA ALA A 214 11.58 15.75 -8.66
C ALA A 214 11.30 17.07 -9.39
N GLY A 215 10.20 17.12 -10.15
CA GLY A 215 9.71 18.36 -10.74
C GLY A 215 9.51 19.44 -9.67
N SER A 216 9.48 20.70 -10.09
CA SER A 216 9.35 21.87 -9.21
C SER A 216 8.33 21.62 -8.10
N LYS A 217 8.74 21.84 -6.84
CA LYS A 217 7.80 21.87 -5.72
C LYS A 217 6.78 22.97 -5.99
N ASP A 218 5.57 22.58 -6.38
CA ASP A 218 4.47 23.51 -6.48
C ASP A 218 4.19 24.11 -5.09
N ALA A 219 3.60 25.30 -5.03
CA ALA A 219 3.26 25.99 -3.78
C ALA A 219 2.34 25.17 -2.84
N SER A 220 1.78 24.05 -3.32
CA SER A 220 1.02 23.06 -2.56
C SER A 220 1.87 21.99 -1.87
N GLY A 221 3.19 21.91 -2.09
CA GLY A 221 4.03 20.83 -1.54
C GLY A 221 3.92 19.48 -2.28
N ALA A 222 3.21 19.43 -3.41
CA ALA A 222 3.16 18.25 -4.27
C ALA A 222 4.49 18.07 -5.02
N VAL A 223 4.94 16.82 -5.16
CA VAL A 223 6.14 16.46 -5.90
C VAL A 223 5.74 15.67 -7.14
N GLU A 224 6.00 16.20 -8.32
CA GLU A 224 5.83 15.46 -9.57
C GLU A 224 7.09 14.65 -9.86
N TRP A 225 6.95 13.33 -9.95
CA TRP A 225 8.07 12.45 -10.31
C TRP A 225 7.90 11.92 -11.73
N PRO A 226 8.80 12.26 -12.68
CA PRO A 226 8.71 11.75 -14.03
C PRO A 226 9.02 10.25 -14.04
N VAL A 227 8.04 9.43 -14.45
CA VAL A 227 8.25 8.01 -14.67
C VAL A 227 9.00 7.84 -15.99
N ARG A 228 10.33 7.81 -15.92
CA ARG A 228 11.23 7.55 -17.05
C ARG A 228 12.25 6.51 -16.63
N LEU A 229 12.63 5.65 -17.57
CA LEU A 229 13.75 4.74 -17.37
C LEU A 229 15.03 5.56 -17.21
N ASN A 230 15.87 5.20 -16.23
CA ASN A 230 17.19 5.80 -16.07
C ASN A 230 18.10 5.43 -17.25
N SER A 231 17.89 4.25 -17.84
CA SER A 231 18.57 3.80 -19.04
C SER A 231 17.73 2.78 -19.80
N LYS A 232 18.01 2.59 -21.09
CA LYS A 232 17.38 1.52 -21.90
C LYS A 232 17.70 0.12 -21.37
N ALA A 233 18.75 -0.04 -20.57
CA ALA A 233 19.15 -1.31 -19.97
C ALA A 233 18.23 -1.74 -18.81
N GLU A 234 17.50 -0.81 -18.18
CA GLU A 234 16.57 -1.16 -17.08
C GLU A 234 15.43 -2.07 -17.52
N VAL A 235 15.07 -2.04 -18.81
CA VAL A 235 14.11 -2.99 -19.38
C VAL A 235 14.64 -4.43 -19.22
N MET A 236 15.95 -4.63 -19.41
CA MET A 236 16.56 -5.95 -19.25
C MET A 236 16.63 -6.38 -17.78
N ASP A 237 16.82 -5.44 -16.86
CA ASP A 237 16.77 -5.71 -15.41
C ASP A 237 15.36 -6.10 -14.94
N ALA A 238 14.32 -5.45 -15.49
CA ALA A 238 12.93 -5.77 -15.18
C ALA A 238 12.53 -7.20 -15.56
N PHE A 239 13.14 -7.77 -16.59
CA PHE A 239 12.96 -9.17 -17.00
C PHE A 239 14.03 -10.11 -16.42
N CYS A 240 14.69 -9.71 -15.32
CA CYS A 240 15.73 -10.46 -14.64
C CYS A 240 16.79 -11.02 -15.59
N TRP A 241 17.18 -10.23 -16.59
CA TRP A 241 18.00 -10.61 -17.73
C TRP A 241 17.44 -11.86 -18.43
N PHE A 242 17.00 -11.72 -19.68
CA PHE A 242 16.75 -12.82 -20.61
C PHE A 242 17.98 -13.75 -20.84
N MET A 243 19.06 -13.58 -20.07
CA MET A 243 20.30 -14.34 -20.08
C MET A 243 20.15 -15.84 -19.91
N PRO A 244 19.28 -16.41 -19.05
CA PRO A 244 19.16 -17.87 -19.01
C PRO A 244 18.69 -18.43 -20.35
N PHE A 245 17.80 -17.70 -21.05
CA PHE A 245 17.33 -18.08 -22.38
C PHE A 245 18.39 -17.79 -23.46
N VAL A 246 19.01 -16.60 -23.46
CA VAL A 246 20.04 -16.23 -24.44
C VAL A 246 21.31 -17.07 -24.29
N VAL A 247 21.78 -17.31 -23.05
CA VAL A 247 22.89 -18.22 -22.73
C VAL A 247 22.52 -19.66 -23.07
N GLY A 248 21.29 -20.09 -22.75
CA GLY A 248 20.79 -21.42 -23.13
C GLY A 248 20.78 -21.63 -24.65
N VAL A 249 20.27 -20.67 -25.42
CA VAL A 249 20.24 -20.73 -26.89
C VAL A 249 21.66 -20.63 -27.49
N SER A 250 22.53 -19.81 -26.90
CA SER A 250 23.92 -19.66 -27.36
C SER A 250 24.75 -20.91 -27.09
N ALA A 251 24.59 -21.52 -25.91
CA ALA A 251 25.21 -22.80 -25.55
C ALA A 251 24.66 -23.96 -26.38
N TRP A 252 23.36 -23.95 -26.69
CA TRP A 252 22.75 -24.94 -27.59
C TRP A 252 23.27 -24.80 -29.02
N ARG A 253 23.44 -23.57 -29.53
CA ARG A 253 24.05 -23.33 -30.86
C ARG A 253 25.54 -23.71 -30.90
N LEU A 254 26.32 -23.44 -29.85
CA LEU A 254 27.72 -23.88 -29.78
C LEU A 254 27.86 -25.40 -29.71
N SER A 255 27.02 -26.08 -28.91
CA SER A 255 27.05 -27.55 -28.80
C SER A 255 26.54 -28.26 -30.07
N GLY A 256 25.60 -27.65 -30.80
CA GLY A 256 25.20 -28.09 -32.13
C GLY A 256 26.31 -27.95 -33.18
N PHE A 257 27.12 -26.89 -33.11
CA PHE A 257 28.24 -26.65 -34.04
C PHE A 257 29.42 -27.60 -33.81
N ILE A 258 29.71 -27.95 -32.56
CA ILE A 258 30.78 -28.90 -32.19
C ILE A 258 30.47 -30.33 -32.67
N LYS A 259 29.19 -30.71 -32.76
CA LYS A 259 28.77 -32.03 -33.30
C LYS A 259 28.92 -32.20 -34.82
N TYR A 260 29.17 -31.12 -35.56
CA TYR A 260 29.31 -31.15 -37.03
C TYR A 260 30.75 -30.93 -37.52
N VAL A 261 31.69 -30.62 -36.63
CA VAL A 261 33.09 -30.27 -36.96
C VAL A 261 34.10 -31.30 -36.41
N MET A 262 33.64 -32.33 -35.71
CA MET A 262 34.43 -33.46 -35.22
C MET A 262 33.88 -34.78 -35.76
#